data_AF-A0A2E4FS65-F1
#
_entry.id   AF-A0A2E4FS65-F1
#
_cell.length_a   1.000
_cell.length_b   1.000
_cell.length_c   1.000
_cell.angle_alpha   90.00
_cell.angle_beta   90.00
_cell.angle_gamma   90.00
#
_symmetry.space_group_name_H-M   'P 1'
#
loop_
_entity.id
_entity.type
_entity.pdbx_description
1 polymer ?
#
loop_
_entity_poly.entity_id
_entity_poly.type
_entity_poly.pdbx_seq_one_letter_code
_entity_poly.pdbx_strand_id
1 'polypeptide(L)'
;MFSRKSCYFFVRPKWTFLEVCLFLAREVTAPQVRRRTRASKRKVAHLIQIRHRDEVEAPITDWLEEAYGVCNSLARTKMATTRPKRTGRRGA
;
A
#
# COMPACT_ATOMS: atom_id res chain seq x y z
N MET A 1 -7.07 -3.85 12.01
CA MET A 1 -6.51 -4.37 10.74
C MET A 1 -6.74 -3.32 9.65
N PHE A 2 -5.69 -2.70 9.11
CA PHE A 2 -5.85 -1.65 8.09
C PHE A 2 -6.50 -2.19 6.81
N SER A 3 -7.18 -1.32 6.05
CA SER A 3 -7.86 -1.72 4.81
C SER A 3 -6.86 -2.35 3.84
N ARG A 4 -6.97 -3.67 3.65
CA ARG A 4 -6.12 -4.41 2.68
C ARG A 4 -6.23 -3.84 1.26
N LYS A 5 -7.36 -3.19 0.95
CA LYS A 5 -7.65 -2.60 -0.36
C LYS A 5 -7.06 -1.19 -0.49
N SER A 6 -7.41 -0.30 0.43
CA SER A 6 -7.17 1.15 0.30
C SER A 6 -5.98 1.69 1.10
N CYS A 7 -5.36 0.88 1.96
CA CYS A 7 -4.16 1.30 2.68
C CYS A 7 -2.93 1.16 1.78
N TYR A 8 -2.19 2.25 1.63
CA TYR A 8 -0.93 2.32 0.87
C TYR A 8 0.28 2.38 1.81
N PHE A 9 0.16 3.07 2.94
CA PHE A 9 1.08 2.96 4.06
C PHE A 9 0.38 3.28 5.39
N PHE A 10 1.05 3.01 6.50
CA PHE A 10 0.74 3.58 7.81
C PHE A 10 2.03 3.76 8.61
N VAL A 11 1.97 4.64 9.59
CA VAL A 11 3.08 4.90 10.53
C VAL A 11 2.64 4.44 11.92
N ARG A 12 3.53 3.76 12.63
CA ARG A 12 3.39 3.48 14.07
C ARG A 12 4.51 4.19 14.81
N PRO A 13 4.20 5.25 15.57
CA PRO A 13 5.16 5.83 16.47
C PRO A 13 5.65 4.79 17.49
N LYS A 14 6.96 4.70 17.65
CA LYS A 14 7.63 3.98 18.74
C LYS A 14 8.37 5.00 19.58
N TRP A 15 8.83 4.57 20.75
CA TRP A 15 9.52 5.46 21.67
C TRP A 15 10.75 6.14 21.06
N THR A 16 11.51 5.42 20.23
CA THR A 16 12.80 5.88 19.69
C THR A 16 12.85 6.00 18.16
N PHE A 17 11.78 5.64 17.45
CA PHE A 17 11.73 5.66 15.99
C PHE A 17 10.28 5.64 15.48
N LEU A 18 10.10 5.93 14.20
CA LEU A 18 8.85 5.70 13.48
C LEU A 18 8.94 4.38 12.72
N GLU A 19 8.00 3.48 12.97
CA GLU A 19 7.83 2.28 12.15
C GLU A 19 6.90 2.62 10.98
N VAL A 20 7.47 2.74 9.79
CA VAL A 20 6.72 2.98 8.55
C VAL A 20 6.49 1.64 7.86
N CYS A 21 5.22 1.29 7.64
CA CYS A 21 4.86 0.13 6.85
C CYS A 21 4.22 0.58 5.56
N LEU A 22 4.87 0.27 4.44
CA LEU A 22 4.37 0.57 3.09
C LEU A 22 4.02 -0.71 2.34
N PHE A 23 3.12 -0.59 1.36
CA PHE A 23 2.62 -1.72 0.58
C PHE A 23 2.95 -1.58 -0.90
N LEU A 24 3.87 -2.40 -1.40
CA LEU A 24 4.28 -2.40 -2.82
C LEU A 24 3.76 -3.62 -3.55
N ALA A 25 3.73 -3.55 -4.88
CA ALA A 25 3.36 -4.68 -5.73
C ALA A 25 4.51 -5.69 -5.90
N ARG A 26 5.75 -5.26 -5.63
CA ARG A 26 6.99 -6.04 -5.74
C ARG A 26 7.70 -6.16 -4.40
N GLU A 27 8.58 -7.14 -4.28
CA GLU A 27 9.52 -7.21 -3.17
C GLU A 27 10.67 -6.23 -3.39
N VAL A 28 11.09 -5.56 -2.32
CA VAL A 28 12.18 -4.56 -2.36
C VAL A 28 13.20 -4.92 -1.31
N THR A 29 14.44 -5.10 -1.75
CA THR A 29 15.58 -5.36 -0.88
C THR A 29 16.42 -4.12 -0.84
N ALA A 30 16.41 -3.45 0.31
CA ALA A 30 17.19 -2.25 0.55
C ALA A 30 17.60 -2.19 2.03
N PRO A 31 18.70 -1.51 2.39
CA PRO A 31 19.18 -1.42 3.77
C PRO A 31 18.14 -0.88 4.76
N GLN A 32 17.23 -0.02 4.29
CA GLN A 32 16.18 0.60 5.10
C GLN A 32 15.08 -0.41 5.47
N VAL A 33 14.88 -1.47 4.67
CA VAL A 33 13.81 -2.45 4.85
C VAL A 33 14.23 -3.51 5.86
N ARG A 34 13.61 -3.48 7.04
CA ARG A 34 13.89 -4.42 8.14
C ARG A 34 13.14 -5.74 8.01
N ARG A 35 11.93 -5.69 7.44
CA ARG A 35 11.10 -6.87 7.26
C ARG A 35 10.25 -6.74 6.00
N ARG A 36 10.14 -7.84 5.27
CA ARG A 36 9.21 -8.04 4.16
C ARG A 36 8.19 -9.09 4.56
N THR A 37 6.91 -8.84 4.33
CA THR A 37 5.84 -9.82 4.58
C THR A 37 4.81 -9.75 3.47
N ARG A 38 4.46 -10.87 2.86
CA ARG A 38 3.38 -10.89 1.87
C ARG A 38 2.03 -10.62 2.57
N ALA A 39 1.45 -9.45 2.31
CA ALA A 39 0.19 -9.01 2.94
C ALA A 39 -1.05 -9.46 2.16
N SER A 40 -0.92 -9.65 0.84
CA SER A 40 -1.96 -10.21 -0.01
C SER A 40 -1.36 -10.80 -1.30
N LYS A 41 -2.22 -11.28 -2.22
CA LYS A 41 -1.79 -11.70 -3.57
C LYS A 41 -1.06 -10.59 -4.34
N ARG A 42 -1.43 -9.32 -4.10
CA ARG A 42 -0.96 -8.15 -4.86
C ARG A 42 -0.16 -7.12 -4.05
N LYS A 43 0.04 -7.37 -2.74
CA LYS A 43 0.74 -6.44 -1.84
C LYS A 43 1.76 -7.19 -1.01
N VAL A 44 2.97 -6.65 -1.00
CA VAL A 44 4.05 -6.98 -0.07
C VAL A 44 4.16 -5.81 0.89
N ALA A 45 4.16 -6.11 2.18
CA ALA A 45 4.40 -5.14 3.24
C ALA A 45 5.89 -5.05 3.52
N HIS A 46 6.41 -3.82 3.58
CA HIS A 46 7.79 -3.52 3.91
C HIS A 46 7.81 -2.64 5.15
N LEU A 47 8.45 -3.12 6.20
CA LEU A 47 8.64 -2.37 7.43
C LEU A 47 10.00 -1.66 7.37
N ILE A 48 9.94 -0.34 7.53
CA ILE A 48 11.08 0.56 7.57
C ILE A 48 11.07 1.23 8.94
N GLN A 49 12.26 1.42 9.50
CA GLN A 49 12.44 2.19 10.72
C GLN A 49 13.07 3.51 10.34
N ILE A 50 12.40 4.60 10.70
CA ILE A 50 12.88 5.97 10.50
C ILE A 50 13.26 6.54 11.85
N ARG A 51 14.54 6.82 12.07
CA ARG A 51 15.06 7.39 13.33
C ARG A 51 15.27 8.88 13.22
N HIS A 52 15.90 9.31 12.13
CA HIS A 52 16.12 10.72 11.85
C HIS A 52 15.21 11.20 10.72
N ARG A 53 14.84 12.49 10.74
CA ARG A 53 13.99 13.09 9.70
C ARG A 53 14.63 13.02 8.32
N ASP A 54 15.96 13.10 8.25
CA ASP A 54 16.73 13.09 7.00
C ASP A 54 16.78 11.70 6.35
N GLU A 55 16.28 10.65 7.04
CA GLU A 55 16.10 9.34 6.42
C GLU A 55 14.87 9.33 5.50
N VAL A 56 13.97 10.32 5.58
CA VAL A 56 12.77 10.46 4.73
C VAL A 56 13.14 11.11 3.39
N GLU A 57 14.08 10.49 2.68
CA GLU A 57 14.54 10.91 1.36
C GLU A 57 14.36 9.76 0.37
N ALA A 58 14.73 9.97 -0.90
CA ALA A 58 14.88 8.86 -1.83
C ALA A 58 15.81 7.81 -1.20
N PRO A 59 15.41 6.52 -1.15
CA PRO A 59 14.36 5.88 -1.94
C PRO A 59 12.97 5.77 -1.26
N ILE A 60 12.79 6.23 -0.02
CA ILE A 60 11.53 6.05 0.73
C ILE A 60 10.38 6.82 0.07
N THR A 61 10.64 8.05 -0.37
CA THR A 61 9.67 8.89 -1.08
C THR A 61 9.14 8.20 -2.33
N ASP A 62 10.03 7.60 -3.12
CA ASP A 62 9.70 6.90 -4.36
C ASP A 62 8.83 5.67 -4.07
N TRP A 63 9.12 4.95 -2.99
CA TRP A 63 8.29 3.82 -2.56
C TRP A 63 6.91 4.26 -2.05
N LEU A 64 6.79 5.43 -1.42
CA LEU A 64 5.50 5.96 -1.01
C LEU A 64 4.64 6.34 -2.21
N GLU A 65 5.24 6.95 -3.24
CA GLU A 65 4.57 7.24 -4.51
C GLU A 65 4.12 5.94 -5.21
N GLU A 66 5.01 4.94 -5.28
CA GLU A 66 4.69 3.62 -5.83
C GLU A 66 3.50 2.98 -5.07
N ALA A 67 3.55 2.99 -3.73
CA ALA A 67 2.49 2.44 -2.89
C ALA A 67 1.13 3.13 -3.13
N TYR A 68 1.13 4.45 -3.31
CA TYR A 68 -0.05 5.21 -3.67
C TYR A 68 -0.59 4.78 -5.04
N GLY A 69 0.26 4.67 -6.06
CA GLY A 69 -0.10 4.20 -7.40
C GLY A 69 -0.68 2.79 -7.42
N VAL A 70 -0.07 1.86 -6.68
CA VAL A 70 -0.57 0.48 -6.49
C VAL A 70 -1.96 0.50 -5.86
N CYS A 71 -2.14 1.29 -4.80
CA CYS A 71 -3.42 1.40 -4.12
C CYS A 71 -4.52 1.96 -5.04
N ASN A 72 -4.21 3.01 -5.80
CA ASN A 72 -5.14 3.61 -6.76
C ASN A 72 -5.54 2.61 -7.86
N SER A 73 -4.58 1.87 -8.41
CA SER A 73 -4.82 0.83 -9.41
C SER A 73 -5.76 -0.28 -8.90
N LEU A 74 -5.60 -0.69 -7.64
CA LEU A 74 -6.47 -1.67 -6.99
C LEU A 74 -7.88 -1.13 -6.73
N ALA A 75 -8.00 0.15 -6.36
CA ALA A 75 -9.29 0.81 -6.18
C ALA A 75 -10.07 0.90 -7.50
N ARG A 76 -9.39 1.28 -8.59
CA ARG A 76 -9.97 1.34 -9.95
C ARG A 76 -10.46 -0.02 -10.45
N THR A 77 -9.67 -1.08 -10.25
CA THR A 77 -10.06 -2.45 -10.62
C THR A 77 -11.39 -2.84 -9.94
N LYS A 78 -11.58 -2.45 -8.67
CA LYS A 78 -12.82 -2.74 -7.93
C LYS A 78 -14.02 -2.01 -8.54
N MET A 79 -13.88 -0.73 -8.87
CA MET A 79 -14.96 0.04 -9.49
C MET A 79 -15.43 -0.59 -10.80
N ALA A 80 -14.51 -1.07 -11.64
CA ALA A 80 -14.83 -1.79 -12.87
C ALA A 80 -15.66 -3.07 -12.59
N THR A 81 -15.30 -3.84 -11.55
CA THR A 81 -16.05 -5.05 -11.16
C THR A 81 -17.39 -4.77 -10.47
N THR A 82 -17.61 -3.57 -9.95
CA THR A 82 -18.85 -3.21 -9.21
C THR A 82 -19.87 -2.49 -10.10
N ARG A 83 -19.70 -2.53 -11.44
CA ARG A 83 -20.68 -1.94 -12.36
C ARG A 83 -22.03 -2.66 -12.16
N PRO A 84 -23.12 -1.93 -11.86
CA PRO A 84 -24.40 -2.57 -11.55
C PRO A 84 -24.88 -3.36 -12.76
N LYS A 85 -25.30 -4.61 -12.51
CA LYS A 85 -25.96 -5.44 -13.51
C LYS A 85 -27.22 -4.68 -13.94
N ARG A 86 -27.28 -4.18 -15.19
CA ARG A 86 -28.49 -3.56 -15.77
C ARG A 86 -29.62 -4.57 -15.59
N THR A 87 -30.50 -4.32 -14.62
CA THR A 87 -31.75 -5.05 -14.49
C THR A 87 -32.60 -4.64 -15.68
N GLY A 88 -32.62 -5.52 -16.68
CA GLY A 88 -33.46 -5.34 -17.86
C GLY A 88 -34.92 -5.29 -17.43
N ARG A 89 -35.55 -4.14 -17.63
CA ARG A 89 -37.00 -3.97 -17.59
C ARG A 89 -37.55 -4.81 -18.76
N ARG A 90 -38.02 -6.04 -18.50
CA ARG A 90 -38.85 -6.77 -19.46
C ARG A 90 -40.24 -6.15 -19.40
N GLY A 91 -40.52 -5.28 -20.38
CA GLY A 91 -41.89 -4.95 -20.76
C GLY A 91 -42.30 -5.92 -21.87
N ALA A 92 -43.40 -6.64 -21.63
CA ALA A 92 -44.38 -7.16 -22.58
C ALA A 92 -45.43 -7.90 -21.75
#